data_AF-A0A2V5NH36-F1
#
_entry.id   AF-A0A2V5NH36-F1
#
_cell.length_a   1.000
_cell.length_b   1.000
_cell.length_c   1.000
_cell.angle_alpha   90.00
_cell.angle_beta   90.00
_cell.angle_gamma   90.00
#
_symmetry.space_group_name_H-M   'P 1'
#
loop_
_entity.id
_entity.type
_entity.pdbx_description
1 polymer ?
#
loop_
_entity_poly.entity_id
_entity_poly.type
_entity_poly.pdbx_seq_one_letter_code
_entity_poly.pdbx_strand_id
1 'polypeptide(L)'
;AAVFAVHPLHVESVAWISERKDVLSTFFWMLTIWAYLGYIREPKSRRYVPVVLFFALGLMAKPMIVTLPFVLLLLDFWPLRRLNGERISWSEVSGFLYEKVPLFLLTLASSIVTFIVQQHGRSVMAVELLPIKARAANALMSYVSYVAKTFWPANLAAFYPYPYSLPDAVTLTAVFFGLLASTGLAIIAAKRYPYVPVGWFWFLGTLLPVIGLVQVGSQSIADRYTYVPIIGLSIILSWGVPDLFTGIRLGKPVLACASGLVLLLLVILADLQVRYWENSVAMWSHALDVTSNNFMAHYALGAELGALGRHQEAADHLQEALRINPEYTPAYYNLGIELGNLGRLREASIQFSEAIRRDPSDTDARRNLEYLKTQGIQ
;
A
#
# COMPACT_ATOMS: atom_id res chain seq x y z
N ALA A 1 11.07 15.73 -4.91
CA ALA A 1 9.76 16.41 -5.09
C ALA A 1 9.11 16.03 -6.41
N ALA A 2 9.72 16.35 -7.57
CA ALA A 2 9.14 16.05 -8.88
C ALA A 2 8.82 14.56 -9.07
N VAL A 3 9.78 13.65 -8.78
CA VAL A 3 9.55 12.20 -8.85
C VAL A 3 8.33 11.78 -8.03
N PHE A 4 8.26 12.16 -6.76
CA PHE A 4 7.12 11.90 -5.87
C PHE A 4 5.78 12.42 -6.44
N ALA A 5 5.79 13.58 -7.10
CA ALA A 5 4.57 14.20 -7.62
C ALA A 5 4.02 13.53 -8.88
N VAL A 6 4.88 12.95 -9.72
CA VAL A 6 4.48 12.39 -11.03
C VAL A 6 4.62 10.87 -11.13
N HIS A 7 4.98 10.19 -10.04
CA HIS A 7 5.22 8.75 -10.08
C HIS A 7 3.93 7.95 -10.32
N PRO A 8 3.89 7.01 -11.29
CA PRO A 8 2.70 6.21 -11.60
C PRO A 8 2.22 5.30 -10.45
N LEU A 9 3.05 4.97 -9.46
CA LEU A 9 2.66 4.13 -8.31
C LEU A 9 1.53 4.70 -7.44
N HIS A 10 1.21 5.98 -7.58
CA HIS A 10 0.27 6.68 -6.71
C HIS A 10 -0.94 7.26 -7.40
N VAL A 11 -1.19 6.85 -8.64
CA VAL A 11 -2.33 7.40 -9.38
C VAL A 11 -3.67 7.09 -8.70
N GLU A 12 -3.77 6.00 -7.94
CA GLU A 12 -4.99 5.63 -7.20
C GLU A 12 -5.45 6.76 -6.27
N SER A 13 -4.55 7.44 -5.57
CA SER A 13 -4.91 8.54 -4.65
C SER A 13 -5.52 9.76 -5.35
N VAL A 14 -5.33 9.89 -6.66
CA VAL A 14 -5.83 11.03 -7.47
C VAL A 14 -6.99 10.61 -8.35
N ALA A 15 -6.85 9.49 -9.07
CA ALA A 15 -7.84 8.95 -9.99
C ALA A 15 -9.04 8.36 -9.24
N TRP A 16 -8.80 7.74 -8.10
CA TRP A 16 -9.83 7.07 -7.31
C TRP A 16 -10.15 7.87 -6.05
N ILE A 17 -11.30 8.53 -6.05
CA ILE A 17 -11.77 9.47 -5.01
C ILE A 17 -11.69 8.87 -3.59
N SER A 18 -11.74 7.54 -3.43
CA SER A 18 -11.76 6.89 -2.10
C SER A 18 -10.42 6.84 -1.37
N GLU A 19 -9.28 7.17 -2.00
CA GLU A 19 -7.97 7.25 -1.35
C GLU A 19 -7.56 8.69 -0.94
N ARG A 20 -8.53 9.63 -0.86
CA ARG A 20 -8.32 10.99 -0.32
C ARG A 20 -7.72 11.02 1.09
N LYS A 21 -7.99 9.98 1.90
CA LYS A 21 -7.40 9.83 3.24
C LYS A 21 -5.87 9.76 3.21
N ASP A 22 -5.27 9.23 2.13
CA ASP A 22 -3.81 9.12 1.98
C ASP A 22 -3.19 10.47 1.68
N VAL A 23 -3.86 11.23 0.80
CA VAL A 23 -3.49 12.61 0.47
C VAL A 23 -3.60 13.48 1.72
N LEU A 24 -4.70 13.37 2.48
CA LEU A 24 -4.91 14.14 3.71
C LEU A 24 -3.90 13.78 4.81
N SER A 25 -3.65 12.49 5.02
CA SER A 25 -2.65 12.02 5.98
C SER A 25 -1.24 12.50 5.61
N THR A 26 -0.89 12.46 4.33
CA THR A 26 0.41 12.95 3.84
C THR A 26 0.52 14.47 3.90
N PHE A 27 -0.57 15.20 3.70
CA PHE A 27 -0.61 16.65 3.93
C PHE A 27 -0.27 16.98 5.39
N PHE A 28 -0.92 16.33 6.35
CA PHE A 28 -0.61 16.50 7.77
C PHE A 28 0.80 16.03 8.12
N TRP A 29 1.30 14.95 7.50
CA TRP A 29 2.69 14.52 7.61
C TRP A 29 3.67 15.65 7.25
N MET A 30 3.46 16.31 6.10
CA MET A 30 4.30 17.42 5.66
C MET A 30 4.18 18.64 6.57
N LEU A 31 2.97 18.97 7.06
CA LEU A 31 2.76 20.04 8.03
C LEU A 31 3.45 19.76 9.37
N THR A 32 3.43 18.52 9.86
CA THR A 32 4.14 18.13 11.08
C THR A 32 5.65 18.30 10.89
N ILE A 33 6.22 17.85 9.77
CA ILE A 33 7.64 18.08 9.47
C ILE A 33 7.94 19.58 9.41
N TRP A 34 7.13 20.37 8.71
CA TRP A 34 7.33 21.81 8.58
C TRP A 34 7.26 22.55 9.92
N ALA A 35 6.26 22.24 10.75
CA ALA A 35 6.14 22.75 12.11
C ALA A 35 7.34 22.34 12.97
N TYR A 36 7.82 21.10 12.81
CA TYR A 36 8.96 20.58 13.55
C TYR A 36 10.25 21.34 13.19
N LEU A 37 10.46 21.65 11.90
CA LEU A 37 11.57 22.51 11.48
C LEU A 37 11.48 23.91 12.11
N GLY A 38 10.27 24.47 12.22
CA GLY A 38 10.02 25.75 12.90
C GLY A 38 10.32 25.71 14.41
N TYR A 39 10.04 24.59 15.06
CA TYR A 39 10.38 24.31 16.46
C TYR A 39 11.89 24.16 16.66
N ILE A 40 12.59 23.42 15.79
CA ILE A 40 14.05 23.24 15.92
C ILE A 40 14.80 24.57 15.84
N ARG A 41 14.34 25.49 14.97
CA ARG A 41 14.95 26.83 14.83
C ARG A 41 14.82 27.66 16.11
N GLU A 42 13.71 27.53 16.84
CA GLU A 42 13.47 28.20 18.11
C GLU A 42 12.70 27.28 19.07
N PRO A 43 13.40 26.53 19.95
CA PRO A 43 12.82 25.49 20.81
C PRO A 43 11.92 26.05 21.92
N LYS A 44 10.76 26.59 21.55
CA LYS A 44 9.74 27.13 22.45
C LYS A 44 8.54 26.19 22.45
N SER A 45 7.95 25.94 23.63
CA SER A 45 6.78 25.04 23.77
C SER A 45 5.62 25.44 22.86
N ARG A 46 5.39 26.75 22.63
CA ARG A 46 4.36 27.27 21.72
C ARG A 46 4.58 26.83 20.26
N ARG A 47 5.82 26.62 19.83
CA ARG A 47 6.15 26.12 18.47
C ARG A 47 6.06 24.60 18.37
N TYR A 48 6.02 23.89 19.50
CA TYR A 48 5.82 22.45 19.53
C TYR A 48 4.33 22.06 19.45
N VAL A 49 3.42 22.93 19.90
CA VAL A 49 1.96 22.68 19.83
C VAL A 49 1.49 22.34 18.40
N PRO A 50 1.86 23.08 17.34
CA PRO A 50 1.49 22.71 15.98
C PRO A 50 2.04 21.35 15.53
N VAL A 51 3.22 20.93 16.01
CA VAL A 51 3.80 19.61 15.70
C VAL A 51 2.86 18.50 16.17
N VAL A 52 2.46 18.57 17.45
CA VAL A 52 1.57 17.59 18.07
C VAL A 52 0.18 17.66 17.45
N LEU A 53 -0.34 18.86 17.19
CA LEU A 53 -1.66 19.06 16.58
C LEU A 53 -1.75 18.44 15.19
N PHE A 54 -0.84 18.80 14.28
CA PHE A 54 -0.86 18.25 12.92
C PHE A 54 -0.62 16.75 12.91
N PHE A 55 0.22 16.24 13.82
CA PHE A 55 0.45 14.81 13.95
C PHE A 55 -0.83 14.08 14.39
N ALA A 56 -1.54 14.61 15.39
CA ALA A 56 -2.82 14.05 15.85
C ALA A 56 -3.89 14.07 14.74
N LEU A 57 -3.99 15.17 13.98
CA LEU A 57 -4.89 15.26 12.82
C LEU A 57 -4.54 14.24 11.73
N GLY A 58 -3.25 14.02 11.48
CA GLY A 58 -2.81 12.98 10.56
C GLY A 58 -3.16 11.57 11.03
N LEU A 59 -3.07 11.29 12.35
CA LEU A 59 -3.47 10.00 12.94
C LEU A 59 -4.97 9.76 12.79
N MET A 60 -5.78 10.81 12.91
CA MET A 60 -7.22 10.75 12.67
C MET A 60 -7.57 10.56 11.19
N ALA A 61 -6.72 11.01 10.25
CA ALA A 61 -6.92 10.82 8.82
C ALA A 61 -6.57 9.39 8.37
N LYS A 62 -5.39 8.88 8.77
CA LYS A 62 -4.98 7.50 8.48
C LYS A 62 -3.94 7.02 9.51
N PRO A 63 -4.12 5.82 10.10
CA PRO A 63 -3.15 5.26 11.06
C PRO A 63 -1.73 5.07 10.51
N MET A 64 -1.52 5.15 9.19
CA MET A 64 -0.20 4.98 8.56
C MET A 64 0.85 6.01 9.04
N ILE A 65 0.42 7.19 9.50
CA ILE A 65 1.32 8.24 10.01
C ILE A 65 2.07 7.87 11.29
N VAL A 66 1.72 6.76 11.97
CA VAL A 66 2.40 6.25 13.18
C VAL A 66 3.92 6.10 13.05
N THR A 67 4.43 6.06 11.83
CA THR A 67 5.87 5.96 11.53
C THR A 67 6.58 7.32 11.48
N LEU A 68 5.86 8.44 11.52
CA LEU A 68 6.42 9.78 11.44
C LEU A 68 7.38 10.11 12.60
N PRO A 69 7.12 9.76 13.88
CA PRO A 69 8.06 10.05 14.97
C PRO A 69 9.43 9.40 14.73
N PHE A 70 9.45 8.19 14.17
CA PHE A 70 10.68 7.52 13.73
C PHE A 70 11.36 8.26 12.58
N VAL A 71 10.59 8.73 11.60
CA VAL A 71 11.12 9.53 10.50
C VAL A 71 11.71 10.87 10.99
N LEU A 72 11.12 11.51 12.01
CA LEU A 72 11.70 12.71 12.59
C LEU A 72 13.10 12.43 13.19
N LEU A 73 13.31 11.26 13.80
CA LEU A 73 14.64 10.85 14.27
C LEU A 73 15.64 10.67 13.10
N LEU A 74 15.19 10.13 11.97
CA LEU A 74 16.02 10.04 10.77
C LEU A 74 16.40 11.43 10.25
N LEU A 75 15.46 12.37 10.26
CA LEU A 75 15.70 13.76 9.85
C LEU A 75 16.64 14.50 10.79
N ASP A 76 16.55 14.24 12.10
CA ASP A 76 17.46 14.76 13.12
C ASP A 76 18.91 14.28 12.86
N PHE A 77 19.09 13.05 12.38
CA PHE A 77 20.38 12.53 11.91
C PHE A 77 20.83 13.22 10.60
N TRP A 78 20.02 13.21 9.55
CA TRP A 78 20.27 13.94 8.32
C TRP A 78 18.93 14.30 7.63
N PRO A 79 18.75 15.54 7.13
CA PRO A 79 19.78 16.55 6.87
C PRO A 79 20.04 17.50 8.04
N LEU A 80 19.31 17.41 9.16
CA LEU A 80 19.39 18.40 10.23
C LEU A 80 20.69 18.31 11.05
N ARG A 81 21.35 17.15 11.05
CA ARG A 81 22.67 16.95 11.67
C ARG A 81 22.74 17.39 13.13
N ARG A 82 21.68 17.10 13.90
CA ARG A 82 21.60 17.44 15.33
C ARG A 82 22.53 16.60 16.20
N LEU A 83 23.07 15.50 15.66
CA LEU A 83 23.95 14.53 16.33
C LEU A 83 25.37 14.49 15.72
N ASN A 84 25.93 15.63 15.34
CA ASN A 84 27.21 15.70 14.62
C ASN A 84 28.45 16.05 15.48
N GLY A 85 28.38 15.90 16.80
CA GLY A 85 29.54 16.09 17.69
C GLY A 85 30.55 14.92 17.60
N GLU A 86 31.85 15.20 17.73
CA GLU A 86 32.92 14.18 17.79
C GLU A 86 32.74 13.20 18.98
N ARG A 87 32.02 13.62 20.02
CA ARG A 87 31.52 12.78 21.11
C ARG A 87 30.04 13.08 21.33
N ILE A 88 29.18 12.13 20.95
CA ILE A 88 27.75 12.21 21.21
C ILE A 88 27.53 11.99 22.71
N SER A 89 27.01 12.99 23.43
CA SER A 89 26.66 12.82 24.84
C SER A 89 25.27 12.17 24.96
N TRP A 90 25.10 11.27 25.94
CA TRP A 90 23.80 10.70 26.27
C TRP A 90 22.75 11.77 26.62
N SER A 91 23.17 12.89 27.21
CA SER A 91 22.28 14.01 27.52
C SER A 91 21.67 14.63 26.26
N GLU A 92 22.46 14.77 25.19
CA GLU A 92 21.99 15.29 23.89
C GLU A 92 20.99 14.31 23.26
N VAL A 93 21.36 13.03 23.17
CA VAL A 93 20.50 11.96 22.64
C VAL A 93 19.18 11.89 23.41
N SER A 94 19.22 11.93 24.73
CA SER A 94 18.03 11.90 25.57
C SER A 94 17.12 13.12 25.38
N GLY A 95 17.69 14.31 25.10
CA GLY A 95 16.92 15.52 24.85
C GLY A 95 16.07 15.38 23.58
N PHE A 96 16.68 14.93 22.48
CA PHE A 96 15.97 14.72 21.22
C PHE A 96 14.91 13.61 21.32
N LEU A 97 15.22 12.52 22.04
CA LEU A 97 14.25 11.45 22.28
C LEU A 97 13.07 11.92 23.13
N TYR A 98 13.33 12.74 24.16
CA TYR A 98 12.29 13.29 25.03
C TYR A 98 11.31 14.18 24.25
N GLU A 99 11.79 14.98 23.29
CA GLU A 99 10.94 15.74 22.38
C GLU A 99 9.90 14.83 21.69
N LYS A 100 10.25 13.58 21.34
CA LYS A 100 9.37 12.65 20.61
C LYS A 100 8.41 11.86 21.48
N VAL A 101 8.62 11.82 22.80
CA VAL A 101 7.77 11.03 23.71
C VAL A 101 6.28 11.30 23.52
N PRO A 102 5.80 12.57 23.42
CA PRO A 102 4.38 12.83 23.17
C PRO A 102 3.86 12.22 21.86
N LEU A 103 4.67 12.21 20.81
CA LEU A 103 4.30 11.64 19.51
C LEU A 103 4.28 10.11 19.55
N PHE A 104 5.22 9.48 20.26
CA PHE A 104 5.21 8.03 20.48
C PHE A 104 4.03 7.58 21.35
N LEU A 105 3.66 8.36 22.37
CA LEU A 105 2.47 8.07 23.19
C LEU A 105 1.17 8.15 22.36
N LEU A 106 1.03 9.17 21.52
CA LEU A 106 -0.10 9.28 20.58
C LEU A 106 -0.11 8.14 19.55
N THR A 107 1.07 7.75 19.06
CA THR A 107 1.24 6.58 18.18
C THR A 107 0.75 5.30 18.83
N LEU A 108 1.17 5.05 20.07
CA LEU A 108 0.77 3.87 20.83
C LEU A 108 -0.75 3.86 21.07
N ALA A 109 -1.32 4.98 21.52
CA ALA A 109 -2.75 5.12 21.73
C ALA A 109 -3.55 4.87 20.44
N SER A 110 -3.16 5.49 19.33
CA SER A 110 -3.82 5.31 18.02
C SER A 110 -3.70 3.87 17.51
N SER A 111 -2.55 3.23 17.69
CA SER A 111 -2.32 1.83 17.30
C SER A 111 -3.21 0.87 18.10
N ILE A 112 -3.35 1.08 19.41
CA ILE A 112 -4.25 0.29 20.28
C ILE A 112 -5.71 0.46 19.84
N VAL A 113 -6.17 1.70 19.66
CA VAL A 113 -7.54 1.97 19.19
C VAL A 113 -7.79 1.31 17.84
N THR A 114 -6.85 1.44 16.90
CA THR A 114 -6.95 0.84 15.57
C THR A 114 -7.05 -0.68 15.66
N PHE A 115 -6.23 -1.32 16.49
CA PHE A 115 -6.25 -2.77 16.69
C PHE A 115 -7.60 -3.24 17.27
N ILE A 116 -8.12 -2.55 18.29
CA ILE A 116 -9.42 -2.88 18.90
C ILE A 116 -10.55 -2.74 17.88
N VAL A 117 -10.60 -1.62 17.15
CA VAL A 117 -11.65 -1.36 16.14
C VAL A 117 -11.60 -2.41 15.03
N GLN A 118 -10.40 -2.77 14.58
CA GLN A 118 -10.19 -3.78 13.56
C GLN A 118 -10.67 -5.18 13.99
N GLN A 119 -10.42 -5.59 15.23
CA GLN A 119 -10.92 -6.86 15.76
C GLN A 119 -12.46 -6.93 15.79
N HIS A 120 -13.14 -5.82 16.11
CA HIS A 120 -14.60 -5.78 16.16
C HIS A 120 -15.25 -5.64 14.77
N GLY A 121 -14.57 -5.00 13.82
CA GLY A 121 -15.14 -4.62 12.53
C GLY A 121 -15.22 -5.73 11.47
N ARG A 122 -14.87 -7.00 11.77
CA ARG A 122 -14.70 -8.10 10.77
C ARG A 122 -13.82 -7.74 9.54
N SER A 123 -13.11 -6.61 9.59
CA SER A 123 -12.26 -6.06 8.51
C SER A 123 -10.82 -6.60 8.57
N VAL A 124 -10.43 -7.15 9.71
CA VAL A 124 -9.37 -8.14 9.78
C VAL A 124 -10.00 -9.41 9.22
N MET A 125 -9.75 -9.70 7.93
CA MET A 125 -9.89 -11.06 7.44
C MET A 125 -9.25 -11.95 8.49
N ALA A 126 -10.03 -12.90 9.02
CA ALA A 126 -9.67 -13.68 10.19
C ALA A 126 -8.18 -13.99 10.12
N VAL A 127 -7.43 -13.51 11.13
CA VAL A 127 -5.99 -13.76 11.30
C VAL A 127 -5.66 -15.27 11.17
N GLU A 128 -6.70 -16.10 11.26
CA GLU A 128 -6.81 -17.54 11.06
C GLU A 128 -6.58 -18.04 9.62
N LEU A 129 -6.84 -17.27 8.56
CA LEU A 129 -6.71 -17.76 7.17
C LEU A 129 -5.28 -17.67 6.61
N LEU A 130 -4.44 -16.74 7.10
CA LEU A 130 -3.06 -16.56 6.63
C LEU A 130 -2.03 -16.82 7.74
N PRO A 131 -1.32 -17.96 7.71
CA PRO A 131 -0.29 -18.29 8.68
C PRO A 131 0.78 -17.19 8.81
N ILE A 132 1.33 -17.02 10.01
CA ILE A 132 2.40 -16.03 10.29
C ILE A 132 3.58 -16.19 9.31
N LYS A 133 3.93 -17.44 8.98
CA LYS A 133 4.99 -17.74 8.01
C LYS A 133 4.70 -17.15 6.62
N ALA A 134 3.45 -17.27 6.15
CA ALA A 134 3.04 -16.72 4.86
C ALA A 134 3.08 -15.19 4.86
N ARG A 135 2.65 -14.57 5.96
CA ARG A 135 2.74 -13.10 6.14
C ARG A 135 4.17 -12.59 6.18
N ALA A 136 5.06 -13.28 6.89
CA ALA A 136 6.48 -12.94 6.95
C ALA A 136 7.17 -13.08 5.57
N ALA A 137 6.88 -14.18 4.85
CA ALA A 137 7.36 -14.39 3.49
C ALA A 137 6.86 -13.29 2.55
N ASN A 138 5.57 -12.96 2.60
CA ASN A 138 4.99 -11.87 1.83
C ASN A 138 5.68 -10.53 2.17
N ALA A 139 5.89 -10.23 3.45
CA ALA A 139 6.52 -8.98 3.85
C ALA A 139 7.94 -8.81 3.28
N LEU A 140 8.75 -9.88 3.28
CA LEU A 140 10.07 -9.87 2.65
C LEU A 140 9.99 -9.63 1.14
N MET A 141 9.11 -10.34 0.45
CA MET A 141 8.90 -10.17 -0.99
C MET A 141 8.39 -8.77 -1.32
N SER A 142 7.48 -8.23 -0.52
CA SER A 142 6.90 -6.90 -0.68
C SER A 142 7.97 -5.82 -0.73
N TYR A 143 8.97 -5.83 0.17
CA TYR A 143 10.05 -4.84 0.14
C TYR A 143 10.79 -4.84 -1.20
N VAL A 144 11.14 -6.01 -1.71
CA VAL A 144 11.82 -6.13 -3.02
C VAL A 144 10.91 -5.69 -4.15
N SER A 145 9.65 -6.13 -4.14
CA SER A 145 8.64 -5.74 -5.13
C SER A 145 8.44 -4.23 -5.20
N TYR A 146 8.38 -3.54 -4.06
CA TYR A 146 8.21 -2.09 -4.04
C TYR A 146 9.47 -1.33 -4.46
N VAL A 147 10.67 -1.83 -4.12
CA VAL A 147 11.92 -1.28 -4.68
C VAL A 147 11.91 -1.44 -6.20
N ALA A 148 11.62 -2.64 -6.71
CA ALA A 148 11.56 -2.91 -8.14
C ALA A 148 10.52 -2.01 -8.85
N LYS A 149 9.31 -1.92 -8.30
CA LYS A 149 8.23 -1.08 -8.83
C LYS A 149 8.54 0.42 -8.78
N THR A 150 9.41 0.87 -7.86
CA THR A 150 9.89 2.27 -7.82
C THR A 150 10.78 2.60 -9.02
N PHE A 151 11.56 1.64 -9.50
CA PHE A 151 12.45 1.82 -10.65
C PHE A 151 11.83 1.41 -11.98
N TRP A 152 10.90 0.45 -11.93
CA TRP A 152 10.20 -0.12 -13.07
C TRP A 152 8.70 -0.20 -12.77
N PRO A 153 7.97 0.92 -12.84
CA PRO A 153 6.55 0.97 -12.50
C PRO A 153 5.68 0.42 -13.64
N ALA A 154 5.81 -0.87 -13.91
CA ALA A 154 5.00 -1.61 -14.86
C ALA A 154 4.07 -2.59 -14.11
N ASN A 155 3.03 -3.05 -14.82
CA ASN A 155 2.08 -4.05 -14.32
C ASN A 155 1.48 -3.63 -12.97
N LEU A 156 0.98 -2.40 -12.93
CA LEU A 156 0.33 -1.82 -11.76
C LEU A 156 -1.16 -2.18 -11.77
N ALA A 157 -1.65 -2.76 -10.67
CA ALA A 157 -3.00 -3.30 -10.61
C ALA A 157 -3.77 -2.73 -9.42
N ALA A 158 -5.09 -2.60 -9.57
CA ALA A 158 -5.99 -2.21 -8.48
C ALA A 158 -5.98 -3.22 -7.32
N PHE A 159 -5.72 -4.50 -7.62
CA PHE A 159 -5.67 -5.56 -6.63
C PHE A 159 -4.63 -6.63 -6.97
N TYR A 160 -3.82 -7.00 -5.98
CA TYR A 160 -2.83 -8.07 -6.09
C TYR A 160 -3.24 -9.24 -5.18
N PRO A 161 -3.60 -10.42 -5.71
CA PRO A 161 -3.97 -11.56 -4.90
C PRO A 161 -2.77 -12.07 -4.09
N TYR A 162 -3.05 -12.76 -2.98
CA TYR A 162 -2.03 -13.57 -2.31
C TYR A 162 -1.56 -14.70 -3.23
N PRO A 163 -0.25 -14.95 -3.32
CA PRO A 163 0.22 -16.10 -4.06
C PRO A 163 -0.25 -17.37 -3.35
N TYR A 164 -0.84 -18.29 -4.12
CA TYR A 164 -1.33 -19.58 -3.63
C TYR A 164 -0.20 -20.51 -3.14
N SER A 165 1.02 -20.25 -3.60
CA SER A 165 2.24 -20.92 -3.14
C SER A 165 3.20 -19.90 -2.57
N LEU A 166 3.86 -20.26 -1.47
CA LEU A 166 4.96 -19.44 -0.96
C LEU A 166 6.14 -19.55 -1.92
N PRO A 167 6.94 -18.46 -2.06
CA PRO A 167 8.21 -18.55 -2.76
C PRO A 167 9.06 -19.66 -2.13
N ASP A 168 9.88 -20.30 -2.96
CA ASP A 168 10.76 -21.36 -2.50
C ASP A 168 11.77 -20.84 -1.46
N ALA A 169 12.30 -21.76 -0.65
CA ALA A 169 13.21 -21.39 0.43
C ALA A 169 14.49 -20.70 -0.06
N VAL A 170 14.96 -20.99 -1.28
CA VAL A 170 16.17 -20.36 -1.83
C VAL A 170 15.88 -18.90 -2.15
N THR A 171 14.75 -18.62 -2.80
CA THR A 171 14.29 -17.26 -3.10
C THR A 171 14.11 -16.44 -1.83
N LEU A 172 13.40 -16.96 -0.82
CA LEU A 172 13.21 -16.25 0.45
C LEU A 172 14.54 -15.98 1.17
N THR A 173 15.45 -16.95 1.15
CA THR A 173 16.78 -16.81 1.76
C THR A 173 17.60 -15.74 1.04
N ALA A 174 17.61 -15.75 -0.30
CA ALA A 174 18.30 -14.76 -1.11
C ALA A 174 17.75 -13.35 -0.88
N VAL A 175 16.43 -13.19 -0.83
CA VAL A 175 15.77 -11.90 -0.53
C VAL A 175 16.14 -11.42 0.87
N PHE A 176 16.07 -12.29 1.88
CA PHE A 176 16.42 -11.94 3.26
C PHE A 176 17.87 -11.44 3.37
N PHE A 177 18.84 -12.20 2.83
CA PHE A 177 20.24 -11.80 2.86
C PHE A 177 20.52 -10.58 1.98
N GLY A 178 19.82 -10.41 0.85
CA GLY A 178 19.89 -9.22 0.01
C GLY A 178 19.42 -7.96 0.74
N LEU A 179 18.31 -8.02 1.47
CA LEU A 179 17.83 -6.92 2.33
C LEU A 179 18.79 -6.63 3.49
N LEU A 180 19.36 -7.66 4.11
CA LEU A 180 20.34 -7.52 5.17
C LEU A 180 21.63 -6.85 4.65
N ALA A 181 22.14 -7.29 3.50
CA ALA A 181 23.30 -6.70 2.85
C ALA A 181 23.04 -5.25 2.46
N SER A 182 21.87 -4.95 1.87
CA SER A 182 21.48 -3.58 1.49
C SER A 182 21.41 -2.66 2.71
N THR A 183 20.89 -3.16 3.83
CA THR A 183 20.85 -2.45 5.11
C THR A 183 22.25 -2.22 5.67
N GLY A 184 23.12 -3.24 5.64
CA GLY A 184 24.52 -3.12 6.04
C GLY A 184 25.27 -2.08 5.21
N LEU A 185 25.12 -2.11 3.89
CA LEU A 185 25.70 -1.12 2.97
C LEU A 185 25.19 0.30 3.25
N ALA A 186 23.90 0.47 3.53
CA ALA A 186 23.34 1.76 3.88
C ALA A 186 23.95 2.32 5.18
N ILE A 187 24.16 1.48 6.20
CA ILE A 187 24.81 1.87 7.46
C ILE A 187 26.28 2.23 7.22
N ILE A 188 27.02 1.42 6.45
CA ILE A 188 28.42 1.70 6.13
C ILE A 188 28.56 3.02 5.36
N ALA A 189 27.62 3.30 4.45
CA ALA A 189 27.58 4.54 3.68
C ALA A 189 27.28 5.79 4.53
N ALA A 190 26.76 5.65 5.77
CA ALA A 190 26.26 6.75 6.57
C ALA A 190 27.24 7.92 6.77
N LYS A 191 28.54 7.63 6.90
CA LYS A 191 29.57 8.69 7.09
C LYS A 191 29.80 9.52 5.83
N ARG A 192 29.80 8.88 4.66
CA ARG A 192 30.12 9.53 3.38
C ARG A 192 28.87 10.05 2.66
N TYR A 193 27.80 9.27 2.72
CA TYR A 193 26.53 9.49 2.05
C TYR A 193 25.37 9.34 3.05
N PRO A 194 25.21 10.29 4.00
CA PRO A 194 24.21 10.18 5.08
C PRO A 194 22.75 10.15 4.58
N TYR A 195 22.49 10.59 3.35
CA TYR A 195 21.18 10.49 2.72
C TYR A 195 20.78 9.04 2.37
N VAL A 196 21.75 8.12 2.23
CA VAL A 196 21.49 6.70 1.93
C VAL A 196 20.78 5.99 3.09
N PRO A 197 21.32 5.95 4.33
CA PRO A 197 20.62 5.33 5.45
C PRO A 197 19.30 6.04 5.76
N VAL A 198 19.23 7.37 5.67
CA VAL A 198 17.96 8.10 5.88
C VAL A 198 16.91 7.67 4.88
N GLY A 199 17.24 7.66 3.59
CA GLY A 199 16.30 7.22 2.57
C GLY A 199 15.90 5.75 2.70
N TRP A 200 16.86 4.88 3.03
CA TRP A 200 16.63 3.44 3.18
C TRP A 200 15.76 3.10 4.40
N PHE A 201 16.10 3.64 5.58
CA PHE A 201 15.31 3.42 6.79
C PHE A 201 13.96 4.14 6.74
N TRP A 202 13.86 5.27 6.05
CA TRP A 202 12.56 5.89 5.77
C TRP A 202 11.70 4.92 4.98
N PHE A 203 12.19 4.38 3.87
CA PHE A 203 11.46 3.40 3.06
C PHE A 203 11.06 2.17 3.89
N LEU A 204 12.01 1.54 4.59
CA LEU A 204 11.74 0.34 5.39
C LEU A 204 10.72 0.59 6.50
N GLY A 205 10.93 1.66 7.28
CA GLY A 205 10.15 1.95 8.48
C GLY A 205 8.74 2.43 8.17
N THR A 206 8.56 3.28 7.15
CA THR A 206 7.24 3.83 6.78
C THR A 206 6.33 2.80 6.11
N LEU A 207 6.90 1.74 5.53
CA LEU A 207 6.17 0.66 4.91
C LEU A 207 5.75 -0.44 5.91
N LEU A 208 6.39 -0.50 7.08
CA LEU A 208 6.17 -1.53 8.10
C LEU A 208 4.68 -1.74 8.49
N PRO A 209 3.84 -0.71 8.66
CA PRO A 209 2.43 -0.91 9.01
C PRO A 209 1.58 -1.57 7.92
N VAL A 210 2.03 -1.53 6.66
CA VAL A 210 1.25 -1.94 5.48
C VAL A 210 1.93 -3.07 4.69
N ILE A 211 3.08 -3.57 5.14
CA ILE A 211 3.86 -4.61 4.47
C ILE A 211 3.19 -6.00 4.53
N GLY A 212 2.11 -6.15 5.31
CA GLY A 212 1.34 -7.39 5.44
C GLY A 212 1.69 -8.27 6.65
N LEU A 213 2.47 -7.76 7.63
CA LEU A 213 2.68 -8.46 8.91
C LEU A 213 1.40 -8.49 9.76
N VAL A 214 0.77 -7.33 9.92
CA VAL A 214 -0.60 -7.19 10.43
C VAL A 214 -1.50 -7.05 9.22
N GLN A 215 -2.15 -8.15 8.83
CA GLN A 215 -2.87 -8.21 7.56
C GLN A 215 -4.21 -7.49 7.65
N VAL A 216 -4.43 -6.52 6.76
CA VAL A 216 -5.69 -5.78 6.61
C VAL A 216 -6.13 -5.86 5.16
N GLY A 217 -7.21 -6.61 4.91
CA GLY A 217 -7.70 -6.92 3.57
C GLY A 217 -7.10 -8.20 2.96
N SER A 218 -7.49 -8.48 1.71
CA SER A 218 -7.15 -9.72 0.99
C SER A 218 -5.98 -9.59 0.01
N GLN A 219 -5.39 -8.40 -0.12
CA GLN A 219 -4.29 -8.13 -1.05
C GLN A 219 -2.90 -8.45 -0.46
N SER A 220 -1.98 -8.93 -1.28
CA SER A 220 -0.58 -9.19 -0.92
C SER A 220 0.26 -7.91 -0.84
N ILE A 221 0.10 -7.05 -1.85
CA ILE A 221 0.67 -5.70 -1.96
C ILE A 221 -0.41 -4.74 -2.49
N ALA A 222 -0.17 -3.43 -2.37
CA ALA A 222 -0.99 -2.42 -3.00
C ALA A 222 -0.12 -1.22 -3.40
N ASP A 223 -0.33 -0.69 -4.60
CA ASP A 223 0.51 0.40 -5.12
C ASP A 223 0.42 1.66 -4.24
N ARG A 224 -0.80 1.98 -3.74
CA ARG A 224 -1.05 3.06 -2.76
C ARG A 224 -0.18 3.00 -1.49
N TYR A 225 0.31 1.83 -1.09
CA TYR A 225 1.16 1.71 0.09
C TYR A 225 2.54 2.36 -0.07
N THR A 226 2.97 2.64 -1.30
CA THR A 226 4.28 3.26 -1.55
C THR A 226 4.31 4.77 -1.35
N TYR A 227 3.19 5.44 -1.02
CA TYR A 227 3.06 6.89 -1.14
C TYR A 227 4.07 7.65 -0.29
N VAL A 228 4.04 7.47 1.03
CA VAL A 228 5.07 8.04 1.92
C VAL A 228 6.43 7.29 1.80
N PRO A 229 6.48 5.95 1.67
CA PRO A 229 7.74 5.22 1.55
C PRO A 229 8.64 5.62 0.38
N ILE A 230 8.09 5.91 -0.81
CA ILE A 230 8.88 6.25 -2.01
C ILE A 230 9.67 7.55 -1.85
N ILE A 231 9.30 8.40 -0.88
CA ILE A 231 10.07 9.60 -0.51
C ILE A 231 11.48 9.22 -0.08
N GLY A 232 11.62 8.13 0.68
CA GLY A 232 12.91 7.61 1.13
C GLY A 232 13.82 7.26 -0.05
N LEU A 233 13.34 6.45 -0.99
CA LEU A 233 14.10 6.09 -2.19
C LEU A 233 14.35 7.32 -3.10
N SER A 234 13.39 8.23 -3.18
CA SER A 234 13.54 9.49 -3.93
C SER A 234 14.66 10.38 -3.35
N ILE A 235 14.86 10.39 -2.03
CA ILE A 235 15.99 11.08 -1.38
C ILE A 235 17.31 10.47 -1.84
N ILE A 236 17.42 9.13 -1.83
CA ILE A 236 18.63 8.41 -2.29
C ILE A 236 18.96 8.78 -3.73
N LEU A 237 17.95 8.79 -4.61
CA LEU A 237 18.16 9.11 -6.03
C LEU A 237 18.53 10.58 -6.24
N SER A 238 17.82 11.50 -5.59
CA SER A 238 18.02 12.94 -5.81
C SER A 238 19.41 13.41 -5.40
N TRP A 239 19.97 12.82 -4.33
CA TRP A 239 21.31 13.15 -3.84
C TRP A 239 22.39 12.22 -4.38
N GLY A 240 22.07 10.94 -4.60
CA GLY A 240 23.02 9.95 -5.09
C GLY A 240 23.39 10.11 -6.55
N VAL A 241 22.45 10.51 -7.42
CA VAL A 241 22.74 10.67 -8.85
C VAL A 241 23.85 11.70 -9.10
N PRO A 242 23.78 12.95 -8.58
CA PRO A 242 24.88 13.91 -8.72
C PRO A 242 26.22 13.37 -8.17
N ASP A 243 26.20 12.69 -7.02
CA ASP A 243 27.39 12.16 -6.36
C ASP A 243 28.12 11.09 -7.20
N LEU A 244 27.37 10.25 -7.93
CA LEU A 244 27.92 9.26 -8.86
C LEU A 244 28.68 9.89 -10.03
N PHE A 245 28.30 11.11 -10.43
CA PHE A 245 28.90 11.81 -11.57
C PHE A 245 29.96 12.84 -11.17
N THR A 246 30.30 12.96 -9.88
CA THR A 246 31.33 13.92 -9.40
C THR A 246 32.70 13.74 -10.06
N GLY A 247 33.05 12.52 -10.48
CA GLY A 247 34.30 12.21 -11.19
C GLY A 247 34.23 12.36 -12.72
N ILE A 248 33.05 12.56 -13.29
CA ILE A 248 32.83 12.67 -14.74
C ILE A 248 32.46 14.13 -15.05
N ARG A 249 33.03 14.72 -16.10
CA ARG A 249 32.70 16.10 -16.53
C ARG A 249 31.33 16.18 -17.23
N LEU A 250 30.31 15.56 -16.65
CA LEU A 250 28.93 15.75 -17.07
C LEU A 250 28.46 17.13 -16.58
N GLY A 251 28.21 18.04 -17.53
CA GLY A 251 27.70 19.35 -17.19
C GLY A 251 26.33 19.27 -16.52
N LYS A 252 26.05 20.18 -15.58
CA LYS A 252 24.72 20.36 -14.97
C LYS A 252 23.56 20.35 -16.00
N PRO A 253 23.70 20.95 -17.20
CA PRO A 253 22.65 20.90 -18.23
C PRO A 253 22.32 19.47 -18.69
N VAL A 254 23.32 18.58 -18.79
CA VAL A 254 23.10 17.19 -19.22
C VAL A 254 22.33 16.42 -18.15
N LEU A 255 22.73 16.56 -16.88
CA LEU A 255 21.99 15.95 -15.76
C LEU A 255 20.57 16.49 -15.65
N ALA A 256 20.37 17.79 -15.89
CA ALA A 256 19.04 18.39 -15.90
C ALA A 256 18.18 17.88 -17.06
N CYS A 257 18.76 17.75 -18.26
CA CYS A 257 18.08 17.20 -19.44
C CYS A 257 17.70 15.73 -19.22
N ALA A 258 18.63 14.90 -18.74
CA ALA A 258 18.38 13.50 -18.40
C ALA A 258 17.28 13.38 -17.33
N SER A 259 17.34 14.19 -16.27
CA SER A 259 16.30 14.23 -15.24
C SER A 259 14.94 14.64 -15.82
N GLY A 260 14.92 15.61 -16.74
CA GLY A 260 13.71 16.05 -17.45
C GLY A 260 13.10 14.95 -18.30
N LEU A 261 13.92 14.17 -19.02
CA LEU A 261 13.46 13.02 -19.81
C LEU A 261 12.87 11.91 -18.93
N VAL A 262 13.51 11.61 -17.79
CA VAL A 262 12.98 10.64 -16.82
C VAL A 262 11.63 11.12 -16.25
N LEU A 263 11.52 12.40 -15.89
CA LEU A 263 10.26 12.96 -15.39
C LEU A 263 9.17 12.94 -16.47
N LEU A 264 9.50 13.26 -17.72
CA LEU A 264 8.55 13.17 -18.83
C LEU A 264 8.05 11.74 -19.03
N LEU A 265 8.96 10.75 -18.97
CA LEU A 265 8.58 9.34 -19.05
C LEU A 265 7.66 8.95 -17.89
N LEU A 266 7.97 9.35 -16.66
CA LEU A 266 7.11 9.07 -15.50
C LEU A 266 5.73 9.71 -15.64
N VAL A 267 5.64 10.94 -16.18
CA VAL A 267 4.37 11.61 -16.48
C VAL A 267 3.56 10.81 -17.53
N ILE A 268 4.21 10.35 -18.60
CA ILE A 268 3.54 9.55 -19.63
C ILE A 268 3.02 8.23 -19.04
N LEU A 269 3.84 7.54 -18.23
CA LEU A 269 3.43 6.31 -17.56
C LEU A 269 2.30 6.56 -16.55
N ALA A 270 2.32 7.67 -15.82
CA ALA A 270 1.26 8.04 -14.90
C ALA A 270 -0.05 8.36 -15.65
N ASP A 271 0.00 9.07 -16.78
CA ASP A 271 -1.17 9.32 -17.62
C ASP A 271 -1.78 8.02 -18.15
N LEU A 272 -0.93 7.12 -18.68
CA LEU A 272 -1.36 5.80 -19.12
C LEU A 272 -2.00 5.00 -17.98
N GLN A 273 -1.39 5.02 -16.80
CA GLN A 273 -1.94 4.30 -15.65
C GLN A 273 -3.30 4.87 -15.24
N VAL A 274 -3.48 6.20 -15.20
CA VAL A 274 -4.75 6.86 -14.85
C VAL A 274 -5.89 6.42 -15.78
N ARG A 275 -5.62 6.18 -17.06
CA ARG A 275 -6.65 5.74 -18.03
C ARG A 275 -7.28 4.41 -17.65
N TYR A 276 -6.55 3.50 -17.01
CA TYR A 276 -7.13 2.25 -16.51
C TYR A 276 -8.14 2.48 -15.37
N TRP A 277 -8.09 3.63 -14.69
CA TRP A 277 -9.02 4.00 -13.63
C TRP A 277 -10.25 4.76 -14.14
N GLU A 278 -10.43 4.92 -15.46
CA GLU A 278 -11.56 5.66 -16.04
C GLU A 278 -12.91 5.02 -15.68
N ASN A 279 -12.98 3.68 -15.66
CA ASN A 279 -14.17 2.93 -15.25
C ASN A 279 -13.80 1.55 -14.70
N SER A 280 -14.71 0.93 -13.96
CA SER A 280 -14.48 -0.36 -13.31
C SER A 280 -14.12 -1.48 -14.30
N VAL A 281 -14.74 -1.52 -15.48
CA VAL A 281 -14.45 -2.55 -16.49
C VAL A 281 -13.01 -2.47 -16.97
N ALA A 282 -12.53 -1.28 -17.34
CA ALA A 282 -11.14 -1.07 -17.76
C ALA A 282 -10.16 -1.41 -16.62
N MET A 283 -10.47 -0.98 -15.39
CA MET A 283 -9.63 -1.21 -14.23
C MET A 283 -9.48 -2.69 -13.90
N TRP A 284 -10.59 -3.44 -13.87
CA TRP A 284 -10.56 -4.87 -13.55
C TRP A 284 -10.03 -5.71 -14.70
N SER A 285 -10.31 -5.35 -15.95
CA SER A 285 -9.72 -6.00 -17.12
C SER A 285 -8.20 -5.86 -17.11
N HIS A 286 -7.68 -4.65 -16.86
CA HIS A 286 -6.24 -4.43 -16.74
C HIS A 286 -5.63 -5.23 -15.58
N ALA A 287 -6.33 -5.31 -14.44
CA ALA A 287 -5.87 -6.13 -13.32
C ALA A 287 -5.74 -7.62 -13.72
N LEU A 288 -6.65 -8.15 -14.54
CA LEU A 288 -6.55 -9.51 -15.08
C LEU A 288 -5.38 -9.67 -16.06
N ASP A 289 -5.08 -8.66 -16.87
CA ASP A 289 -3.97 -8.72 -17.84
C ASP A 289 -2.59 -8.76 -17.17
N VAL A 290 -2.45 -8.11 -16.00
CA VAL A 290 -1.15 -7.91 -15.36
C VAL A 290 -0.95 -8.72 -14.07
N THR A 291 -1.95 -9.51 -13.67
CA THR A 291 -1.87 -10.40 -12.51
C THR A 291 -2.31 -11.81 -12.88
N SER A 292 -2.00 -12.80 -12.03
CA SER A 292 -2.37 -14.19 -12.25
C SER A 292 -3.30 -14.67 -11.16
N ASN A 293 -4.29 -15.51 -11.51
CA ASN A 293 -5.25 -16.09 -10.57
C ASN A 293 -5.94 -15.03 -9.69
N ASN A 294 -6.42 -13.94 -10.29
CA ASN A 294 -7.02 -12.82 -9.57
C ASN A 294 -8.53 -12.98 -9.45
N PHE A 295 -8.96 -13.82 -8.50
CA PHE A 295 -10.38 -14.08 -8.28
C PHE A 295 -11.18 -12.80 -7.96
N MET A 296 -10.57 -11.82 -7.28
CA MET A 296 -11.22 -10.55 -6.95
C MET A 296 -11.48 -9.73 -8.21
N ALA A 297 -10.53 -9.65 -9.14
CA ALA A 297 -10.71 -8.95 -10.40
C ALA A 297 -11.76 -9.65 -11.29
N HIS A 298 -11.76 -10.99 -11.35
CA HIS A 298 -12.80 -11.75 -12.03
C HIS A 298 -14.18 -11.47 -11.42
N TYR A 299 -14.31 -11.56 -10.09
CA TYR A 299 -15.58 -11.28 -9.41
C TYR A 299 -16.07 -9.85 -9.67
N ALA A 300 -15.19 -8.87 -9.50
CA ALA A 300 -15.58 -7.47 -9.62
C ALA A 300 -15.90 -7.11 -11.08
N LEU A 301 -15.15 -7.62 -12.06
CA LEU A 301 -15.48 -7.47 -13.47
C LEU A 301 -16.84 -8.14 -13.79
N GLY A 302 -17.08 -9.33 -13.25
CA GLY A 302 -18.35 -10.02 -13.42
C GLY A 302 -19.54 -9.22 -12.88
N ALA A 303 -19.42 -8.66 -11.67
CA ALA A 303 -20.46 -7.81 -11.08
C ALA A 303 -20.74 -6.56 -11.92
N GLU A 304 -19.70 -5.90 -12.44
CA GLU A 304 -19.83 -4.70 -13.28
C GLU A 304 -20.45 -5.03 -14.65
N LEU A 305 -20.06 -6.15 -15.26
CA LEU A 305 -20.67 -6.63 -16.51
C LEU A 305 -22.15 -6.99 -16.33
N GLY A 306 -22.50 -7.60 -15.19
CA GLY A 306 -23.90 -7.89 -14.83
C GLY A 306 -24.73 -6.61 -14.70
N ALA A 307 -24.19 -5.58 -14.04
CA ALA A 307 -24.82 -4.26 -13.95
C ALA A 307 -25.00 -3.57 -15.31
N LEU A 308 -24.15 -3.87 -16.29
CA LEU A 308 -24.27 -3.42 -17.69
C LEU A 308 -25.19 -4.32 -18.55
N GLY A 309 -25.81 -5.35 -17.98
CA GLY A 309 -26.69 -6.29 -18.69
C GLY A 309 -25.96 -7.36 -19.51
N ARG A 310 -24.63 -7.47 -19.40
CA ARG A 310 -23.80 -8.46 -20.10
C ARG A 310 -23.74 -9.77 -19.32
N HIS A 311 -24.90 -10.37 -19.09
CA HIS A 311 -25.10 -11.46 -18.14
C HIS A 311 -24.27 -12.73 -18.41
N GLN A 312 -24.06 -13.10 -19.68
CA GLN A 312 -23.26 -14.29 -20.00
C GLN A 312 -21.78 -14.09 -19.63
N GLU A 313 -21.20 -12.96 -20.03
CA GLU A 313 -19.81 -12.64 -19.70
C GLU A 313 -19.62 -12.46 -18.19
N ALA A 314 -20.60 -11.86 -17.52
CA ALA A 314 -20.64 -11.76 -16.07
C ALA A 314 -20.58 -13.15 -15.40
N ALA A 315 -21.41 -14.09 -15.85
CA ALA A 315 -21.42 -15.46 -15.35
C ALA A 315 -20.08 -16.18 -15.58
N ASP A 316 -19.46 -16.03 -16.76
CA ASP A 316 -18.17 -16.64 -17.08
C ASP A 316 -17.06 -16.13 -16.14
N HIS A 317 -17.00 -14.81 -15.90
CA HIS A 317 -16.05 -14.23 -14.96
C HIS A 317 -16.31 -14.68 -13.51
N LEU A 318 -17.57 -14.76 -13.08
CA LEU A 318 -17.92 -15.24 -11.72
C LEU A 318 -17.57 -16.72 -11.52
N GLN A 319 -17.76 -17.56 -12.55
CA GLN A 319 -17.32 -18.95 -12.54
C GLN A 319 -15.80 -19.06 -12.42
N GLU A 320 -15.05 -18.24 -13.17
CA GLU A 320 -13.59 -18.24 -13.08
C GLU A 320 -13.10 -17.76 -11.71
N ALA A 321 -13.76 -16.76 -11.10
CA ALA A 321 -13.49 -16.36 -9.72
C ALA A 321 -13.64 -17.53 -8.73
N LEU A 322 -14.70 -18.33 -8.88
CA LEU A 322 -14.95 -19.52 -8.06
C LEU A 322 -13.99 -20.69 -8.37
N ARG A 323 -13.56 -20.83 -9.62
CA ARG A 323 -12.52 -21.80 -10.00
C ARG A 323 -11.20 -21.51 -9.29
N ILE A 324 -10.86 -20.22 -9.18
CA ILE A 324 -9.63 -19.74 -8.55
C ILE A 324 -9.75 -19.73 -7.01
N ASN A 325 -10.89 -19.29 -6.46
CA ASN A 325 -11.17 -19.29 -5.03
C ASN A 325 -12.59 -19.82 -4.73
N PRO A 326 -12.74 -21.14 -4.50
CA PRO A 326 -14.02 -21.78 -4.20
C PRO A 326 -14.67 -21.35 -2.87
N GLU A 327 -13.92 -20.64 -2.02
CA GLU A 327 -14.40 -20.16 -0.72
C GLU A 327 -14.94 -18.71 -0.80
N TYR A 328 -14.91 -18.08 -1.98
CA TYR A 328 -15.38 -16.71 -2.14
C TYR A 328 -16.91 -16.64 -2.27
N THR A 329 -17.59 -16.72 -1.12
CA THR A 329 -19.06 -16.75 -1.01
C THR A 329 -19.82 -15.71 -1.87
N PRO A 330 -19.41 -14.43 -1.94
CA PRO A 330 -20.13 -13.43 -2.74
C PRO A 330 -20.28 -13.79 -4.22
N ALA A 331 -19.33 -14.54 -4.80
CA ALA A 331 -19.41 -14.95 -6.20
C ALA A 331 -20.52 -15.97 -6.47
N TYR A 332 -20.86 -16.84 -5.51
CA TYR A 332 -21.99 -17.78 -5.66
C TYR A 332 -23.31 -17.04 -5.78
N TYR A 333 -23.55 -16.05 -4.91
CA TYR A 333 -24.78 -15.25 -4.95
C TYR A 333 -24.91 -14.48 -6.28
N ASN A 334 -23.87 -13.76 -6.69
CA ASN A 334 -23.90 -13.01 -7.95
C ASN A 334 -24.04 -13.94 -9.16
N LEU A 335 -23.38 -15.10 -9.17
CA LEU A 335 -23.53 -16.06 -10.26
C LEU A 335 -24.97 -16.58 -10.34
N GLY A 336 -25.63 -16.78 -9.20
CA GLY A 336 -27.05 -17.12 -9.15
C GLY A 336 -27.95 -16.04 -9.77
N ILE A 337 -27.67 -14.76 -9.50
CA ILE A 337 -28.37 -13.63 -10.12
C ILE A 337 -28.19 -13.66 -11.64
N GLU A 338 -26.95 -13.75 -12.13
CA GLU A 338 -26.67 -13.71 -13.57
C GLU A 338 -27.26 -14.91 -14.31
N LEU A 339 -27.21 -16.12 -13.73
CA LEU A 339 -27.87 -17.30 -14.28
C LEU A 339 -29.39 -17.14 -14.32
N GLY A 340 -29.98 -16.49 -13.31
CA GLY A 340 -31.40 -16.13 -13.29
C GLY A 340 -31.79 -15.22 -14.45
N ASN A 341 -30.99 -14.17 -14.70
CA ASN A 341 -31.18 -13.24 -15.81
C ASN A 341 -31.06 -13.92 -17.18
N LEU A 342 -30.23 -14.98 -17.28
CA LEU A 342 -30.10 -15.83 -18.48
C LEU A 342 -31.23 -16.87 -18.62
N GLY A 343 -32.19 -16.93 -17.69
CA GLY A 343 -33.24 -17.94 -17.66
C GLY A 343 -32.80 -19.34 -17.22
N ARG A 344 -31.55 -19.49 -16.76
CA ARG A 344 -30.96 -20.75 -16.28
C ARG A 344 -31.32 -20.99 -14.81
N LEU A 345 -32.62 -21.01 -14.53
CA LEU A 345 -33.18 -20.96 -13.17
C LEU A 345 -32.74 -22.13 -12.26
N ARG A 346 -32.58 -23.34 -12.81
CA ARG A 346 -32.09 -24.50 -12.05
C ARG A 346 -30.64 -24.35 -11.61
N GLU A 347 -29.81 -23.73 -12.45
CA GLU A 347 -28.41 -23.49 -12.08
C GLU A 347 -28.33 -22.36 -11.06
N ALA A 348 -29.17 -21.33 -11.20
CA ALA A 348 -29.31 -20.27 -10.21
C ALA A 348 -29.69 -20.80 -8.82
N SER A 349 -30.66 -21.74 -8.72
CA SER A 349 -31.06 -22.32 -7.44
C SER A 349 -29.92 -23.07 -6.75
N ILE A 350 -29.07 -23.77 -7.53
CA ILE A 350 -27.86 -24.43 -7.03
C ILE A 350 -26.90 -23.39 -6.45
N GLN A 351 -26.62 -22.30 -7.18
CA GLN A 351 -25.67 -21.28 -6.70
C GLN A 351 -26.17 -20.55 -5.45
N PHE A 352 -27.46 -20.20 -5.37
CA PHE A 352 -28.03 -19.62 -4.14
C PHE A 352 -27.95 -20.60 -2.96
N SER A 353 -28.16 -21.89 -3.20
CA SER A 353 -28.02 -22.91 -2.15
C SER A 353 -26.58 -23.04 -1.66
N GLU A 354 -25.59 -22.94 -2.56
CA GLU A 354 -24.17 -22.93 -2.19
C GLU A 354 -23.75 -21.66 -1.45
N ALA A 355 -24.33 -20.50 -1.80
CA ALA A 355 -24.14 -19.25 -1.05
C ALA A 355 -24.67 -19.38 0.39
N ILE A 356 -25.92 -19.88 0.56
CA ILE A 356 -26.53 -20.09 1.89
C ILE A 356 -25.78 -21.14 2.70
N ARG A 357 -25.24 -22.18 2.06
CA ARG A 357 -24.44 -23.20 2.76
C ARG A 357 -23.18 -22.59 3.39
N ARG A 358 -22.54 -21.63 2.71
CA ARG A 358 -21.32 -20.96 3.18
C ARG A 358 -21.61 -19.81 4.13
N ASP A 359 -22.65 -19.04 3.86
CA ASP A 359 -23.15 -18.00 4.75
C ASP A 359 -24.65 -18.22 5.03
N PRO A 360 -24.97 -18.96 6.11
CA PRO A 360 -26.36 -19.16 6.51
C PRO A 360 -27.10 -17.86 6.84
N SER A 361 -26.41 -16.74 7.06
CA SER A 361 -27.01 -15.45 7.36
C SER A 361 -27.38 -14.61 6.12
N ASP A 362 -27.03 -15.09 4.92
CA ASP A 362 -27.37 -14.42 3.65
C ASP A 362 -28.88 -14.48 3.38
N THR A 363 -29.57 -13.41 3.77
CA THR A 363 -31.03 -13.27 3.59
C THR A 363 -31.42 -13.05 2.14
N ASP A 364 -30.55 -12.42 1.34
CA ASP A 364 -30.84 -12.11 -0.06
C ASP A 364 -30.78 -13.38 -0.92
N ALA A 365 -29.76 -14.23 -0.72
CA ALA A 365 -29.68 -15.54 -1.36
C ALA A 365 -30.89 -16.42 -1.00
N ARG A 366 -31.32 -16.39 0.27
CA ARG A 366 -32.49 -17.13 0.74
C ARG A 366 -33.78 -16.67 0.08
N ARG A 367 -34.02 -15.35 0.01
CA ARG A 367 -35.19 -14.78 -0.63
C ARG A 367 -35.26 -15.15 -2.12
N ASN A 368 -34.13 -15.08 -2.83
CA ASN A 368 -34.08 -15.43 -4.25
C ASN A 368 -34.32 -16.93 -4.48
N LEU A 369 -33.75 -17.79 -3.63
CA LEU A 369 -34.01 -19.23 -3.70
C LEU A 369 -35.49 -19.56 -3.42
N GLU A 370 -36.11 -18.92 -2.42
CA GLU A 370 -37.52 -19.09 -2.12
C GLU A 370 -38.40 -18.65 -3.30
N TYR A 371 -38.09 -17.51 -3.90
CA TYR A 371 -38.78 -17.03 -5.11
C TYR A 371 -38.72 -18.07 -6.24
N LEU A 372 -37.56 -18.65 -6.54
CA LEU A 372 -37.42 -19.70 -7.55
C LEU A 372 -38.26 -20.95 -7.22
N LYS A 373 -38.32 -21.34 -5.93
CA LYS A 373 -39.16 -22.45 -5.48
C LYS A 373 -40.65 -22.19 -5.68
N THR A 374 -41.13 -20.96 -5.48
CA THR A 374 -42.53 -20.60 -5.77
C THR A 374 -42.87 -20.71 -7.26
N GLN A 375 -41.88 -20.60 -8.14
CA GLN A 375 -42.01 -20.79 -9.59
C GLN A 375 -41.89 -22.27 -10.02
N GLY A 376 -41.81 -23.22 -9.06
CA GLY A 376 -41.70 -24.65 -9.34
C GLY A 376 -40.29 -25.13 -9.72
N ILE A 377 -39.27 -24.27 -9.56
CA ILE A 377 -37.86 -24.64 -9.74
C ILE A 377 -37.35 -25.21 -8.41
N GLN A 378 -37.10 -26.52 -8.36
CA GLN A 378 -36.53 -27.19 -7.18
C GLN A 378 -35.01 -27.20 -7.19
#